data_AF-A0A2E7FZV6-F1
#
_entry.id   AF-A0A2E7FZV6-F1
#
_cell.length_a   1.000
_cell.length_b   1.000
_cell.length_c   1.000
_cell.angle_alpha   90.00
_cell.angle_beta   90.00
_cell.angle_gamma   90.00
#
_symmetry.space_group_name_H-M   'P 1'
#
loop_
_entity.id
_entity.type
_entity.pdbx_description
1 polymer ?
#
loop_
_entity_poly.entity_id
_entity_poly.type
_entity_poly.pdbx_seq_one_letter_code
_entity_poly.pdbx_strand_id
1 'polypeptide(L)'
;MELPSIIMDPFGSLFASVESISFGILAIVAIFGALGTVYSNRVAHSMLALIMCFFAVAGIFLIAGAEMLAAVQILVYLGSVMLVYAFGVMLSRRQIMEEDFE
;
A
#
# COMPACT_ATOMS: atom_id res chain seq x y z
N MET A 1 9.83 -39.74 -6.49
CA MET A 1 9.53 -38.53 -7.27
C MET A 1 8.21 -38.00 -6.75
N GLU A 2 8.25 -37.28 -5.63
CA GLU A 2 7.05 -36.62 -5.11
C GLU A 2 6.80 -35.40 -5.99
N LEU A 3 5.68 -35.44 -6.71
CA LEU A 3 5.28 -34.36 -7.59
C LEU A 3 4.89 -33.16 -6.71
N PRO A 4 5.43 -31.95 -6.94
CA PRO A 4 5.02 -30.78 -6.18
C PRO A 4 3.51 -30.57 -6.38
N SER A 5 2.78 -30.56 -5.26
CA SER A 5 1.33 -30.32 -5.16
C SER A 5 0.85 -29.04 -5.86
N ILE A 6 1.78 -28.15 -6.22
CA ILE A 6 1.58 -26.92 -6.99
C ILE A 6 0.82 -27.14 -8.32
N ILE A 7 0.83 -28.35 -8.89
CA ILE A 7 0.19 -28.65 -10.19
C ILE A 7 -1.27 -29.13 -10.05
N MET A 8 -1.66 -29.71 -8.92
CA MET A 8 -2.94 -30.45 -8.81
C MET A 8 -4.13 -29.54 -8.43
N ASP A 9 -3.87 -28.36 -7.85
CA ASP A 9 -4.88 -27.36 -7.49
C ASP A 9 -4.32 -25.90 -7.41
N PRO A 10 -4.06 -25.25 -8.56
CA PRO A 10 -3.52 -23.87 -8.59
C PRO A 10 -4.41 -22.81 -7.90
N PHE A 11 -5.70 -23.12 -7.70
CA PHE A 11 -6.63 -22.29 -6.94
C PHE A 11 -6.94 -22.84 -5.55
N GLY A 12 -6.86 -24.17 -5.34
CA GLY A 12 -7.18 -24.80 -4.05
C GLY A 12 -6.18 -24.42 -2.96
N SER A 13 -4.90 -24.40 -3.30
CA SER A 13 -3.81 -23.98 -2.41
C SER A 13 -3.87 -22.50 -1.99
N LEU A 14 -4.44 -21.62 -2.83
CA LEU A 14 -4.65 -20.20 -2.52
C LEU A 14 -5.67 -19.99 -1.39
N PHE A 15 -6.63 -20.92 -1.24
CA PHE A 15 -7.68 -20.88 -0.23
C PHE A 15 -7.50 -21.93 0.88
N ALA A 16 -6.47 -22.77 0.80
CA ALA A 16 -6.22 -23.86 1.75
C ALA A 16 -5.68 -23.38 3.11
N SER A 17 -5.05 -22.20 3.16
CA SER A 17 -4.42 -21.65 4.36
C SER A 17 -4.90 -20.24 4.67
N VAL A 18 -5.18 -19.97 5.96
CA VAL A 18 -5.60 -18.65 6.48
C VAL A 18 -4.60 -17.55 6.09
N GLU A 19 -3.32 -17.90 6.03
CA GLU A 19 -2.23 -17.04 5.58
C GLU A 19 -2.39 -16.58 4.13
N SER A 20 -2.66 -17.52 3.20
CA SER A 20 -2.83 -17.23 1.78
C SER A 20 -4.07 -16.38 1.49
N ILE A 21 -5.17 -16.62 2.22
CA ILE A 21 -6.38 -15.79 2.13
C ILE A 21 -6.08 -14.36 2.59
N SER A 22 -5.40 -14.22 3.73
CA SER A 22 -5.07 -12.91 4.30
C SER A 22 -4.11 -12.13 3.40
N PHE A 23 -3.11 -12.82 2.84
CA PHE A 23 -2.21 -12.27 1.82
C PHE A 23 -2.99 -11.82 0.57
N GLY A 24 -3.89 -12.65 0.05
CA GLY A 24 -4.69 -12.33 -1.14
C GLY A 24 -5.54 -11.07 -0.95
N ILE A 25 -6.19 -10.93 0.21
CA ILE A 25 -6.97 -9.73 0.55
C ILE A 25 -6.06 -8.50 0.62
N LEU A 26 -4.94 -8.57 1.35
CA LEU A 26 -4.02 -7.44 1.48
C LEU A 26 -3.38 -7.06 0.14
N ALA A 27 -3.03 -8.02 -0.71
CA ALA A 27 -2.50 -7.77 -2.04
C ALA A 27 -3.50 -7.03 -2.92
N ILE A 28 -4.77 -7.44 -2.90
CA ILE A 28 -5.85 -6.76 -3.61
C ILE A 28 -6.01 -5.32 -3.08
N VAL A 29 -6.04 -5.13 -1.76
CA VAL A 29 -6.14 -3.79 -1.14
C VAL A 29 -4.95 -2.91 -1.51
N ALA A 30 -3.73 -3.46 -1.53
CA ALA A 30 -2.53 -2.73 -1.94
C ALA A 30 -2.62 -2.26 -3.40
N ILE A 31 -3.04 -3.15 -4.31
CA ILE A 31 -3.22 -2.81 -5.73
C ILE A 31 -4.31 -1.73 -5.90
N PHE A 32 -5.47 -1.89 -5.26
CA PHE A 32 -6.53 -0.89 -5.33
C PHE A 32 -6.12 0.45 -4.71
N GLY A 33 -5.34 0.43 -3.61
CA GLY A 33 -4.78 1.65 -3.01
C GLY A 33 -3.80 2.36 -3.94
N ALA A 34 -2.93 1.62 -4.61
CA ALA A 34 -2.01 2.16 -5.61
C ALA A 34 -2.75 2.75 -6.82
N LEU A 35 -3.74 2.04 -7.36
CA LEU A 35 -4.58 2.54 -8.45
C LEU A 35 -5.37 3.78 -8.01
N GLY A 36 -5.97 3.76 -6.81
CA GLY A 36 -6.68 4.90 -6.23
C GLY A 36 -5.79 6.13 -6.05
N THR A 37 -4.51 5.92 -5.74
CA THR A 37 -3.52 7.01 -5.65
C THR A 37 -3.30 7.68 -7.00
N VAL A 38 -3.15 6.89 -8.07
CA VAL A 38 -2.90 7.39 -9.43
C VAL A 38 -4.14 8.03 -10.06
N TYR A 39 -5.31 7.43 -9.89
CA TYR A 39 -6.56 7.90 -10.52
C TYR A 39 -7.25 9.04 -9.76
N SER A 40 -6.82 9.38 -8.55
CA SER A 40 -7.50 10.41 -7.75
C SER A 40 -7.17 11.84 -8.22
N ASN A 41 -8.21 12.58 -8.62
CA ASN A 41 -8.11 13.98 -9.04
C ASN A 41 -7.81 14.98 -7.91
N ARG A 42 -7.96 14.57 -6.64
CA ARG A 42 -7.67 15.40 -5.48
C ARG A 42 -6.47 14.83 -4.75
N VAL A 43 -5.47 15.68 -4.49
CA VAL A 43 -4.23 15.25 -3.84
C VAL A 43 -4.46 14.69 -2.43
N ALA A 44 -5.42 15.24 -1.68
CA ALA A 44 -5.81 14.71 -0.37
C ALA A 44 -6.37 13.27 -0.45
N HIS A 45 -7.20 12.97 -1.45
CA HIS A 45 -7.72 11.61 -1.65
C HIS A 45 -6.65 10.66 -2.18
N SER A 46 -5.77 11.14 -3.07
CA SER A 46 -4.61 10.38 -3.56
C SER A 46 -3.71 9.98 -2.39
N MET A 47 -3.47 10.92 -1.49
CA MET A 47 -2.69 10.69 -0.28
C MET A 47 -3.33 9.64 0.64
N LEU A 48 -4.63 9.75 0.93
CA LEU A 48 -5.32 8.77 1.77
C LEU A 48 -5.27 7.36 1.17
N ALA A 49 -5.42 7.24 -0.16
CA ALA A 49 -5.29 5.97 -0.87
C ALA A 49 -3.88 5.37 -0.77
N LEU A 50 -2.84 6.22 -0.78
CA LEU A 50 -1.46 5.80 -0.61
C LEU A 50 -1.16 5.32 0.82
N ILE A 51 -1.74 5.97 1.84
CA ILE A 51 -1.66 5.50 3.25
C ILE A 51 -2.22 4.08 3.36
N MET A 52 -3.40 3.84 2.78
CA MET A 52 -4.03 2.52 2.77
C MET A 52 -3.16 1.48 2.06
N CYS A 53 -2.52 1.84 0.95
CA CYS A 53 -1.59 0.98 0.23
C CYS A 53 -0.39 0.57 1.11
N PHE A 54 0.26 1.54 1.76
CA PHE A 54 1.40 1.25 2.64
C PHE A 54 1.03 0.44 3.87
N PHE A 55 -0.19 0.62 4.40
CA PHE A 55 -0.70 -0.21 5.48
C PHE A 55 -0.89 -1.68 5.03
N ALA A 56 -1.43 -1.89 3.83
CA ALA A 56 -1.58 -3.23 3.27
C ALA A 56 -0.22 -3.91 3.05
N VAL A 57 0.78 -3.17 2.56
CA VAL A 57 2.17 -3.66 2.41
C VAL A 57 2.80 -4.00 3.76
N ALA A 58 2.58 -3.19 4.80
CA ALA A 58 3.06 -3.51 6.14
C ALA A 58 2.43 -4.82 6.67
N GLY A 59 1.14 -5.04 6.42
CA GLY A 59 0.47 -6.31 6.73
C GLY A 59 1.05 -7.51 5.98
N ILE A 60 1.41 -7.34 4.70
CA ILE A 60 2.09 -8.37 3.90
C ILE A 60 3.46 -8.73 4.51
N PHE A 61 4.22 -7.75 4.99
CA PHE A 61 5.50 -8.01 5.66
C PHE A 61 5.34 -8.76 6.98
N LEU A 62 4.27 -8.50 7.74
CA LEU A 62 3.97 -9.28 8.94
C LEU A 62 3.67 -10.74 8.61
N ILE A 63 2.87 -10.99 7.57
CA ILE A 63 2.55 -12.34 7.12
C ILE A 63 3.79 -13.07 6.59
N ALA A 64 4.70 -12.35 5.91
CA ALA A 64 5.96 -12.91 5.42
C ALA A 64 7.00 -13.19 6.53
N GLY A 65 6.66 -12.98 7.81
CA GLY A 65 7.58 -13.14 8.94
C GLY A 65 8.67 -12.06 9.01
N ALA A 66 8.50 -10.95 8.28
CA ALA A 66 9.48 -9.87 8.18
C ALA A 66 9.12 -8.70 9.11
N GLU A 67 9.10 -8.95 10.42
CA GLU A 67 8.65 -8.00 11.45
C GLU A 67 9.44 -6.68 11.44
N MET A 68 10.77 -6.76 11.29
CA MET A 68 11.64 -5.58 11.21
C MET A 68 11.29 -4.71 9.99
N LEU A 69 11.01 -5.33 8.83
CA LEU A 69 10.61 -4.60 7.62
C LEU A 69 9.22 -3.98 7.79
N ALA A 70 8.28 -4.68 8.42
CA ALA A 70 6.96 -4.14 8.73
C ALA A 70 7.05 -2.91 9.64
N ALA A 71 7.89 -2.96 10.68
CA ALA A 71 8.14 -1.83 11.56
C ALA A 71 8.75 -0.64 10.80
N VAL A 72 9.75 -0.88 9.94
CA VAL A 72 10.34 0.16 9.10
C VAL A 72 9.32 0.74 8.11
N GLN A 73 8.44 -0.09 7.54
CA GLN A 73 7.36 0.36 6.65
C GLN A 73 6.46 1.38 7.35
N ILE A 74 6.08 1.10 8.60
CA ILE A 74 5.21 2.00 9.36
C ILE A 74 5.99 3.25 9.81
N LEU A 75 7.19 3.09 10.37
CA LEU A 75 7.93 4.22 10.95
C LEU A 75 8.51 5.16 9.88
N VAL A 76 9.08 4.61 8.82
CA VAL A 76 9.78 5.40 7.79
C VAL A 76 8.82 5.83 6.68
N TYR A 77 8.05 4.92 6.10
CA TYR A 77 7.17 5.28 4.97
C TYR A 77 5.92 6.01 5.44
N LEU A 78 5.15 5.42 6.37
CA LEU A 78 3.93 6.03 6.91
C LEU A 78 4.21 7.23 7.85
N GLY A 79 5.30 7.18 8.61
CA GLY A 79 5.73 8.29 9.45
C GLY A 79 6.45 9.37 8.66
N SER A 80 7.74 9.16 8.36
CA SER A 80 8.60 10.21 7.81
C SER A 80 8.25 10.63 6.39
N VAL A 81 8.26 9.69 5.44
CA VAL A 81 8.09 10.00 4.00
C VAL A 81 6.70 10.57 3.74
N MET A 82 5.66 9.99 4.35
CA MET A 82 4.28 10.43 4.13
C MET A 82 3.99 11.81 4.72
N LEU A 83 4.54 12.13 5.90
CA LEU A 83 4.43 13.48 6.45
C LEU A 83 5.12 14.50 5.56
N VAL A 84 6.32 14.19 5.04
CA VAL A 84 7.02 15.07 4.09
C VAL A 84 6.21 15.25 2.80
N TYR A 85 5.61 14.18 2.28
CA TYR A 85 4.71 14.25 1.14
C TYR A 85 3.49 15.14 1.45
N ALA A 86 2.92 15.05 2.66
CA ALA A 86 1.79 15.87 3.09
C ALA A 86 2.13 17.34 3.05
N PHE A 87 3.24 17.70 3.70
CA PHE A 87 3.71 19.08 3.76
C PHE A 87 4.06 19.60 2.37
N GLY A 88 4.73 18.79 1.53
CA GLY A 88 5.07 19.17 0.16
C GLY A 88 3.84 19.46 -0.70
N VAL A 89 2.82 18.59 -0.63
CA VAL A 89 1.55 18.77 -1.33
C VAL A 89 0.81 20.02 -0.86
N MET A 90 0.72 20.22 0.46
CA MET A 90 0.02 21.38 1.03
C MET A 90 0.68 22.70 0.63
N LEU A 91 2.03 22.75 0.60
CA LEU A 91 2.77 23.92 0.18
C LEU A 91 2.62 24.20 -1.33
N SER A 92 2.77 23.17 -2.17
CA SER A 92 2.59 23.28 -3.62
C SER A 92 1.21 23.83 -4.00
N ARG A 93 0.16 23.40 -3.29
CA ARG A 93 -1.21 23.87 -3.55
C ARG A 93 -1.42 25.35 -3.23
N ARG A 94 -0.63 25.93 -2.31
CA ARG A 94 -0.69 27.36 -1.97
C ARG A 94 -0.06 28.23 -3.05
N GLN A 95 1.09 27.82 -3.61
CA GLN A 95 1.81 28.62 -4.61
C GLN A 95 1.02 28.82 -5.91
N ILE A 96 0.29 27.80 -6.37
CA ILE A 96 -0.53 27.88 -7.58
C ILE A 96 -1.68 28.92 -7.43
N MET A 97 -2.12 29.17 -6.20
CA MET A 97 -3.29 30.03 -5.95
C MET A 97 -2.90 31.50 -5.73
N GLU A 98 -1.63 31.81 -5.48
CA GLU A 98 -1.12 33.19 -5.35
C GLU A 98 -0.69 33.80 -6.69
N GLU A 99 -0.27 32.98 -7.67
CA GLU A 99 0.17 33.44 -9.00
C GLU A 99 -0.97 33.96 -9.90
N ASP A 100 -2.24 33.58 -9.62
CA ASP A 100 -3.41 34.04 -10.39
C ASP A 100 -3.89 35.47 -9.97
N PHE A 101 -3.25 36.09 -8.97
CA PHE A 101 -3.65 37.41 -8.44
C PHE A 101 -2.66 38.56 -8.72
N GLU A 102 -1.59 38.32 -9.49
CA GLU A 102 -0.71 39.38 -10.05
C GLU A 102 -0.91 39.52 -11.58
#